data_AF-A0A250KLZ7-F1
#
_entry.id   AF-A0A250KLZ7-F1
#
_cell.length_a   1.000
_cell.length_b   1.000
_cell.length_c   1.000
_cell.angle_alpha   90.00
_cell.angle_beta   90.00
_cell.angle_gamma   90.00
#
_symmetry.space_group_name_H-M   'P 1'
#
loop_
_entity.id
_entity.type
_entity.pdbx_description
1 polymer ?
#
loop_
_entity_poly.entity_id
_entity_poly.type
_entity_poly.pdbx_seq_one_letter_code
_entity_poly.pdbx_strand_id
1 'polypeptide(L)'
;MNKVTSLGLRQRLYLLLGLSLLAVSGAGHATVIAGSSSAYGVSAEATLDLPILPDVGLSVGPLPSVSGSAPPPYNNSAQVADLQAGVPGTLSLTASVLETNAESNVDGMNGVRFASADATVTDLDFSASTGSLIDFATLSLTADAVGSTAEVQGDYGALVATGDTTLANASLNLETPLGTISVALDAMPAPNTIVDVSALGLAGITLILNEQLIGGDGIESRDIVVNAIHLMLDVNLLGLAGLSGDIIIGHSEASLLAVPEPATLALMGLGVCALCWQSRRKAAVSFA
;
A
#
# COMPACT_ATOMS: atom_id res chain seq x y z
N MET A 1 16.86 22.15 -74.19
CA MET A 1 16.33 20.86 -73.70
C MET A 1 16.43 20.85 -72.17
N ASN A 2 15.32 21.14 -71.49
CA ASN A 2 15.25 21.34 -70.04
C ASN A 2 15.16 19.99 -69.31
N LYS A 3 16.30 19.50 -68.82
CA LYS A 3 16.40 18.33 -67.92
C LYS A 3 16.51 18.79 -66.46
N VAL A 4 15.64 19.69 -66.02
CA VAL A 4 15.56 20.14 -64.63
C VAL A 4 14.07 20.17 -64.28
N THR A 5 13.57 19.20 -63.52
CA THR A 5 12.32 19.30 -62.70
C THR A 5 11.85 17.97 -62.08
N SER A 6 12.23 16.78 -62.57
CA SER A 6 11.63 15.52 -62.08
C SER A 6 12.12 15.07 -60.69
N LEU A 7 13.27 15.57 -60.21
CA LEU A 7 13.81 15.20 -58.89
C LEU A 7 13.04 15.85 -57.73
N GLY A 8 12.44 17.03 -57.95
CA GLY A 8 11.74 17.79 -56.91
C GLY A 8 10.36 17.21 -56.56
N LEU A 9 9.66 16.59 -57.52
CA LEU A 9 8.32 16.07 -57.29
C LEU A 9 8.34 14.83 -56.39
N ARG A 10 9.29 13.92 -56.61
CA ARG A 10 9.44 12.69 -55.78
C ARG A 10 9.82 13.04 -54.34
N GLN A 11 10.74 13.97 -54.14
CA GLN A 11 11.13 14.42 -52.79
C GLN A 11 9.97 15.09 -52.04
N ARG A 12 9.18 15.93 -52.72
CA ARG A 12 7.99 16.55 -52.13
C ARG A 12 6.93 15.52 -51.76
N LEU A 13 6.73 14.50 -52.60
CA LEU A 13 5.78 13.42 -52.33
C LEU A 13 6.19 12.59 -51.11
N TYR A 14 7.47 12.21 -51.00
CA TYR A 14 7.95 11.49 -49.81
C TYR A 14 7.87 12.33 -48.54
N LEU A 15 8.11 13.64 -48.64
CA LEU A 15 8.02 14.55 -47.51
C LEU A 15 6.55 14.75 -47.06
N LEU A 16 5.61 14.89 -48.00
CA LEU A 16 4.18 14.94 -47.70
C LEU A 16 3.67 13.62 -47.13
N LEU A 17 4.09 12.48 -47.70
CA LEU A 17 3.72 11.16 -47.20
C LEU A 17 4.25 10.95 -45.76
N GLY A 18 5.50 11.34 -45.51
CA GLY A 18 6.11 11.34 -44.18
C GLY A 18 5.32 12.21 -43.20
N LEU A 19 5.01 13.46 -43.57
CA LEU A 19 4.18 14.38 -42.76
C LEU A 19 2.77 13.86 -42.50
N SER A 20 2.14 13.18 -43.47
CA SER A 20 0.82 12.59 -43.29
C SER A 20 0.85 11.36 -42.37
N LEU A 21 1.90 10.53 -42.43
CA LEU A 21 2.08 9.42 -41.49
C LEU A 21 2.40 9.93 -40.07
N LEU A 22 3.12 11.05 -39.97
CA LEU A 22 3.39 11.80 -38.74
C LEU A 22 2.12 12.34 -38.07
N ALA A 23 1.18 12.87 -38.85
CA ALA A 23 -0.10 13.34 -38.33
C ALA A 23 -1.00 12.21 -37.82
N VAL A 24 -0.70 10.95 -38.18
CA VAL A 24 -1.45 9.76 -37.78
C VAL A 24 -0.79 9.01 -36.61
N SER A 25 0.53 9.17 -36.39
CA SER A 25 1.17 8.68 -35.18
C SER A 25 0.77 9.56 -33.99
N GLY A 26 -0.10 9.05 -33.12
CA GLY A 26 -0.50 9.75 -31.89
C GLY A 26 0.72 10.14 -31.05
N ALA A 27 0.63 11.29 -30.38
CA ALA A 27 1.62 11.67 -29.38
C ALA A 27 1.61 10.62 -28.26
N GLY A 28 2.77 10.03 -27.98
CA GLY A 28 2.92 9.20 -26.78
C GLY A 28 2.89 10.11 -25.57
N HIS A 29 1.93 9.90 -24.68
CA HIS A 29 1.80 10.65 -23.43
C HIS A 29 2.44 9.87 -22.28
N ALA A 30 2.90 10.59 -21.25
CA ALA A 30 3.25 9.96 -19.99
C ALA A 30 1.95 9.47 -19.37
N THR A 31 1.99 8.27 -18.79
CA THR A 31 0.79 7.63 -18.27
C THR A 31 1.18 6.66 -17.16
N VAL A 32 0.24 6.47 -16.25
CA VAL A 32 0.28 5.40 -15.26
C VAL A 32 -0.06 4.09 -15.97
N ILE A 33 0.94 3.20 -16.02
CA ILE A 33 0.86 1.95 -16.78
C ILE A 33 0.46 0.76 -15.91
N ALA A 34 0.62 0.86 -14.60
CA ALA A 34 0.25 -0.19 -13.67
C ALA A 34 -0.17 0.40 -12.31
N GLY A 35 -1.11 -0.30 -11.68
CA GLY A 35 -1.51 -0.05 -10.31
C GLY A 35 -1.74 -1.37 -9.60
N SER A 36 -1.42 -1.42 -8.33
CA SER A 36 -1.71 -2.57 -7.47
C SER A 36 -2.15 -2.09 -6.10
N SER A 37 -3.05 -2.84 -5.49
CA SER A 37 -3.48 -2.61 -4.13
C SER A 37 -3.89 -3.91 -3.48
N SER A 38 -3.71 -3.98 -2.16
CA SER A 38 -4.07 -5.12 -1.34
C SER A 38 -4.43 -4.68 0.06
N ALA A 39 -5.32 -5.42 0.70
CA ALA A 39 -5.69 -5.19 2.09
C ALA A 39 -5.90 -6.52 2.80
N TYR A 40 -5.63 -6.54 4.11
CA TYR A 40 -6.12 -7.59 4.98
C TYR A 40 -6.59 -7.07 6.33
N GLY A 41 -7.60 -7.73 6.89
CA GLY A 41 -8.21 -7.32 8.16
C GLY A 41 -7.29 -7.60 9.35
N VAL A 42 -6.86 -8.84 9.52
CA VAL A 42 -5.98 -9.25 10.62
C VAL A 42 -4.91 -10.23 10.13
N SER A 43 -3.68 -10.06 10.62
CA SER A 43 -2.59 -11.03 10.59
C SER A 43 -1.97 -11.07 11.98
N ALA A 44 -2.09 -12.19 12.69
CA ALA A 44 -1.66 -12.33 14.07
C ALA A 44 -0.94 -13.65 14.29
N GLU A 45 0.30 -13.57 14.75
CA GLU A 45 1.08 -14.70 15.26
C GLU A 45 1.52 -14.38 16.68
N ALA A 46 1.06 -15.15 17.66
CA ALA A 46 1.45 -14.97 19.04
C ALA A 46 1.65 -16.33 19.70
N THR A 47 2.64 -16.44 20.57
CA THR A 47 2.96 -17.65 21.33
C THR A 47 3.07 -17.28 22.80
N LEU A 48 2.34 -18.02 23.62
CA LEU A 48 2.47 -18.01 25.06
C LEU A 48 3.24 -19.26 25.51
N ASP A 49 4.46 -19.05 26.01
CA ASP A 49 5.30 -20.07 26.63
C ASP A 49 5.02 -20.08 28.14
N LEU A 50 4.67 -21.24 28.66
CA LEU A 50 4.42 -21.49 30.08
C LEU A 50 5.34 -22.63 30.53
N PRO A 51 6.22 -22.45 31.54
CA PRO A 51 7.30 -23.39 31.89
C PRO A 51 6.88 -24.84 32.21
N ILE A 52 5.60 -25.08 32.50
CA ILE A 52 5.05 -26.37 32.95
C ILE A 52 3.94 -26.88 32.01
N LEU A 53 3.51 -26.06 31.03
CA LEU A 53 2.44 -26.38 30.10
C LEU A 53 2.98 -26.38 28.66
N PRO A 54 2.32 -27.08 27.73
CA PRO A 54 2.66 -26.93 26.32
C PRO A 54 2.41 -25.50 25.86
N ASP A 55 3.28 -25.02 24.98
CA ASP A 55 3.15 -23.71 24.34
C ASP A 55 1.77 -23.55 23.70
N VAL A 56 1.15 -22.40 23.91
CA VAL A 56 -0.12 -22.05 23.31
C VAL A 56 0.13 -21.02 22.21
N GLY A 57 -0.05 -21.44 20.97
CA GLY A 57 0.06 -20.59 19.80
C GLY A 57 -1.29 -20.06 19.32
N LEU A 58 -1.29 -18.82 18.85
CA LEU A 58 -2.32 -18.20 18.03
C LEU A 58 -1.68 -17.90 16.67
N SER A 59 -2.30 -18.38 15.60
CA SER A 59 -1.94 -18.04 14.24
C SER A 59 -3.22 -17.79 13.45
N VAL A 60 -3.38 -16.56 12.98
CA VAL A 60 -4.56 -16.09 12.25
C VAL A 60 -4.13 -15.21 11.11
N GLY A 61 -4.75 -15.44 9.97
CA GLY A 61 -4.64 -14.53 8.83
C GLY A 61 -3.43 -14.77 7.94
N PRO A 62 -3.24 -13.91 6.93
CA PRO A 62 -4.04 -12.71 6.65
C PRO A 62 -5.51 -13.03 6.32
N LEU A 63 -6.47 -12.38 7.00
CA LEU A 63 -7.91 -12.65 6.84
C LEU A 63 -8.79 -11.42 7.11
N PRO A 64 -9.84 -11.17 6.30
CA PRO A 64 -9.87 -11.50 4.87
C PRO A 64 -8.70 -10.84 4.17
N SER A 65 -8.27 -11.40 3.04
CA SER A 65 -7.25 -10.79 2.19
C SER A 65 -7.84 -10.51 0.81
N VAL A 66 -7.67 -9.29 0.31
CA VAL A 66 -8.05 -8.90 -1.04
C VAL A 66 -6.87 -8.26 -1.74
N SER A 67 -6.76 -8.46 -3.05
CA SER A 67 -5.74 -7.81 -3.88
C SER A 67 -6.22 -7.65 -5.32
N GLY A 68 -5.55 -6.78 -6.06
CA GLY A 68 -5.73 -6.63 -7.49
C GLY A 68 -4.51 -6.01 -8.16
N SER A 69 -4.44 -6.20 -9.47
CA SER A 69 -3.47 -5.53 -10.32
C SER A 69 -4.17 -5.05 -11.59
N ALA A 70 -3.89 -3.80 -11.93
CA ALA A 70 -4.37 -3.11 -13.10
C ALA A 70 -3.18 -2.78 -14.02
N PRO A 71 -3.36 -2.77 -15.36
CA PRO A 71 -4.62 -2.93 -16.10
C PRO A 71 -5.08 -4.39 -16.27
N PRO A 72 -6.41 -4.64 -16.42
CA PRO A 72 -7.52 -3.67 -16.45
C PRO A 72 -7.92 -3.17 -15.05
N PRO A 73 -8.74 -2.10 -14.95
CA PRO A 73 -9.31 -1.64 -13.68
C PRO A 73 -10.02 -2.75 -12.90
N TYR A 74 -10.00 -2.66 -11.57
CA TYR A 74 -10.64 -3.60 -10.67
C TYR A 74 -11.24 -2.88 -9.45
N ASN A 75 -12.22 -3.53 -8.82
CA ASN A 75 -12.77 -3.19 -7.52
C ASN A 75 -13.18 -4.51 -6.88
N ASN A 76 -12.33 -4.99 -5.97
CA ASN A 76 -12.48 -6.26 -5.29
C ASN A 76 -12.74 -5.98 -3.81
N SER A 77 -13.64 -6.75 -3.22
CA SER A 77 -13.91 -6.70 -1.79
C SER A 77 -14.02 -8.12 -1.20
N ALA A 78 -13.68 -8.24 0.07
CA ALA A 78 -13.83 -9.47 0.84
C ALA A 78 -14.27 -9.15 2.26
N GLN A 79 -15.08 -10.03 2.83
CA GLN A 79 -15.59 -9.89 4.19
C GLN A 79 -15.55 -11.24 4.92
N VAL A 80 -15.21 -11.19 6.20
CA VAL A 80 -15.40 -12.29 7.15
C VAL A 80 -16.23 -11.77 8.31
N ALA A 81 -17.26 -12.52 8.66
CA ALA A 81 -18.03 -12.29 9.88
C ALA A 81 -17.61 -13.29 10.95
N ASP A 82 -17.62 -12.85 12.19
CA ASP A 82 -17.37 -13.64 13.40
C ASP A 82 -16.04 -14.41 13.36
N LEU A 83 -14.93 -13.67 13.43
CA LEU A 83 -13.62 -14.26 13.65
C LEU A 83 -13.50 -14.64 15.11
N GLN A 84 -13.20 -15.91 15.37
CA GLN A 84 -12.80 -16.42 16.67
C GLN A 84 -11.59 -17.31 16.51
N ALA A 85 -10.50 -16.97 17.17
CA ALA A 85 -9.26 -17.72 17.10
C ALA A 85 -8.53 -17.77 18.44
N GLY A 86 -7.73 -18.82 18.60
CA GLY A 86 -6.94 -19.06 19.80
C GLY A 86 -7.62 -20.00 20.80
N VAL A 87 -7.11 -19.97 22.03
CA VAL A 87 -7.59 -20.76 23.16
C VAL A 87 -8.23 -19.81 24.17
N PRO A 88 -9.58 -19.84 24.33
CA PRO A 88 -10.28 -18.98 25.28
C PRO A 88 -9.68 -19.06 26.68
N GLY A 89 -9.48 -17.89 27.31
CA GLY A 89 -8.89 -17.78 28.65
C GLY A 89 -7.38 -17.93 28.70
N THR A 90 -6.69 -18.03 27.56
CA THR A 90 -5.22 -18.03 27.49
C THR A 90 -4.72 -17.08 26.42
N LEU A 91 -5.08 -17.29 25.16
CA LEU A 91 -4.68 -16.42 24.06
C LEU A 91 -5.81 -16.43 23.04
N SER A 92 -6.54 -15.32 22.90
CA SER A 92 -7.69 -15.23 22.01
C SER A 92 -7.65 -13.98 21.17
N LEU A 93 -8.18 -14.09 19.96
CA LEU A 93 -8.44 -12.98 19.06
C LEU A 93 -9.85 -13.15 18.49
N THR A 94 -10.68 -12.14 18.69
CA THR A 94 -12.04 -12.11 18.18
C THR A 94 -12.33 -10.79 17.46
N ALA A 95 -13.15 -10.85 16.43
CA ALA A 95 -13.69 -9.67 15.76
C ALA A 95 -15.05 -10.00 15.14
N SER A 96 -16.01 -9.07 15.23
CA SER A 96 -17.37 -9.27 14.71
C SER A 96 -17.40 -9.26 13.19
N VAL A 97 -16.75 -8.28 12.56
CA VAL A 97 -16.73 -8.12 11.11
C VAL A 97 -15.37 -7.62 10.69
N LEU A 98 -14.82 -8.24 9.66
CA LEU A 98 -13.63 -7.79 8.98
C LEU A 98 -14.00 -7.56 7.51
N GLU A 99 -13.78 -6.36 7.02
CA GLU A 99 -14.06 -5.96 5.65
C GLU A 99 -12.80 -5.36 5.04
N THR A 100 -12.49 -5.75 3.81
CA THR A 100 -11.30 -5.28 3.09
C THR A 100 -11.65 -5.00 1.65
N ASN A 101 -11.15 -3.89 1.12
CA ASN A 101 -11.37 -3.46 -0.25
C ASN A 101 -10.02 -3.19 -0.93
N ALA A 102 -9.95 -3.47 -2.23
CA ALA A 102 -8.84 -3.09 -3.09
C ALA A 102 -9.39 -2.70 -4.45
N GLU A 103 -9.06 -1.50 -4.91
CA GLU A 103 -9.48 -0.98 -6.22
C GLU A 103 -8.39 -0.20 -6.94
N SER A 104 -8.52 -0.12 -8.26
CA SER A 104 -7.73 0.75 -9.11
C SER A 104 -8.48 1.09 -10.39
N ASN A 105 -8.32 2.33 -10.86
CA ASN A 105 -8.83 2.77 -12.15
C ASN A 105 -7.78 2.73 -13.28
N VAL A 106 -6.60 2.15 -13.05
CA VAL A 106 -5.52 2.12 -14.05
C VAL A 106 -5.95 1.29 -15.26
N ASP A 107 -6.00 1.95 -16.42
CA ASP A 107 -6.42 1.38 -17.69
C ASP A 107 -5.36 1.57 -18.80
N GLY A 108 -4.20 2.14 -18.46
CA GLY A 108 -3.15 2.52 -19.40
C GLY A 108 -3.53 3.69 -20.32
N MET A 109 -4.63 4.39 -20.05
CA MET A 109 -5.01 5.62 -20.74
C MET A 109 -4.51 6.86 -19.98
N ASN A 110 -4.68 8.03 -20.59
CA ASN A 110 -4.19 9.29 -20.03
C ASN A 110 -5.05 9.78 -18.86
N GLY A 111 -4.42 10.60 -18.01
CA GLY A 111 -5.05 11.32 -16.91
C GLY A 111 -4.75 10.70 -15.55
N VAL A 112 -5.28 11.35 -14.52
CA VAL A 112 -5.07 10.92 -13.12
C VAL A 112 -5.56 9.49 -12.94
N ARG A 113 -4.71 8.64 -12.36
CA ARG A 113 -5.04 7.30 -11.93
C ARG A 113 -4.84 7.15 -10.44
N PHE A 114 -5.49 6.13 -9.88
CA PHE A 114 -5.35 5.76 -8.49
C PHE A 114 -5.30 4.24 -8.32
N ALA A 115 -4.66 3.82 -7.24
CA ALA A 115 -4.85 2.53 -6.60
C ALA A 115 -5.14 2.81 -5.13
N SER A 116 -6.14 2.12 -4.59
CA SER A 116 -6.61 2.31 -3.22
C SER A 116 -6.89 0.95 -2.57
N ALA A 117 -6.65 0.88 -1.27
CA ALA A 117 -7.01 -0.23 -0.41
C ALA A 117 -7.47 0.30 0.94
N ASP A 118 -8.44 -0.40 1.54
CA ASP A 118 -8.87 -0.15 2.90
C ASP A 118 -9.17 -1.47 3.63
N ALA A 119 -9.02 -1.43 4.95
CA ALA A 119 -9.38 -2.52 5.84
C ALA A 119 -10.08 -1.96 7.07
N THR A 120 -11.26 -2.52 7.38
CA THR A 120 -12.07 -2.20 8.56
C THR A 120 -12.28 -3.45 9.40
N VAL A 121 -12.02 -3.37 10.69
CA VAL A 121 -12.26 -4.43 11.69
C VAL A 121 -13.16 -3.88 12.78
N THR A 122 -14.28 -4.55 13.02
CA THR A 122 -15.30 -4.15 14.01
C THR A 122 -15.30 -5.09 15.21
N ASP A 123 -15.48 -4.52 16.41
CA ASP A 123 -15.47 -5.21 17.70
C ASP A 123 -14.23 -6.10 17.89
N LEU A 124 -13.05 -5.51 17.69
CA LEU A 124 -11.77 -6.18 17.95
C LEU A 124 -11.59 -6.41 19.45
N ASP A 125 -11.28 -7.65 19.80
CA ASP A 125 -10.79 -8.03 21.13
C ASP A 125 -9.65 -9.05 20.97
N PHE A 126 -8.46 -8.65 21.35
CA PHE A 126 -7.33 -9.53 21.58
C PHE A 126 -7.09 -9.63 23.08
N SER A 127 -6.92 -10.86 23.59
CA SER A 127 -6.58 -11.09 24.98
C SER A 127 -5.50 -12.16 25.14
N ALA A 128 -4.53 -11.88 26.01
CA ALA A 128 -3.49 -12.80 26.41
C ALA A 128 -3.43 -12.85 27.94
N SER A 129 -3.75 -14.02 28.50
CA SER A 129 -3.77 -14.30 29.93
C SER A 129 -2.90 -15.51 30.24
N THR A 130 -2.16 -15.46 31.34
CA THR A 130 -1.32 -16.58 31.80
C THR A 130 -2.12 -17.70 32.48
N GLY A 131 -3.45 -17.57 32.54
CA GLY A 131 -4.37 -18.57 33.08
C GLY A 131 -4.41 -18.67 34.62
N SER A 132 -5.43 -19.37 35.11
CA SER A 132 -5.88 -19.40 36.52
C SER A 132 -4.91 -19.98 37.56
N LEU A 133 -3.81 -20.62 37.17
CA LEU A 133 -2.89 -21.23 38.16
C LEU A 133 -2.12 -20.16 38.95
N ILE A 134 -1.95 -18.99 38.37
CA ILE A 134 -1.29 -17.82 38.93
C ILE A 134 -1.78 -16.59 38.16
N ASP A 135 -2.98 -16.12 38.53
CA ASP A 135 -3.67 -14.96 37.95
C ASP A 135 -2.86 -13.68 38.19
N PHE A 136 -1.86 -13.40 37.34
CA PHE A 136 -0.93 -12.28 37.54
C PHE A 136 -1.25 -11.09 36.65
N ALA A 137 -1.61 -11.32 35.38
CA ALA A 137 -2.15 -10.28 34.53
C ALA A 137 -2.80 -10.81 33.25
N THR A 138 -3.77 -10.07 32.72
CA THR A 138 -4.31 -10.23 31.36
C THR A 138 -3.98 -8.97 30.56
N LEU A 139 -3.25 -9.13 29.46
CA LEU A 139 -3.05 -8.08 28.47
C LEU A 139 -4.20 -8.16 27.46
N SER A 140 -4.94 -7.07 27.24
CA SER A 140 -5.96 -7.01 26.20
C SER A 140 -5.87 -5.76 25.35
N LEU A 141 -6.16 -5.91 24.06
CA LEU A 141 -6.31 -4.82 23.10
C LEU A 141 -7.74 -4.88 22.59
N THR A 142 -8.51 -3.83 22.84
CA THR A 142 -9.90 -3.73 22.42
C THR A 142 -10.11 -2.50 21.55
N ALA A 143 -11.02 -2.60 20.58
CA ALA A 143 -11.49 -1.47 19.77
C ALA A 143 -12.87 -1.78 19.16
N ASP A 144 -13.78 -0.81 19.17
CA ASP A 144 -15.10 -0.97 18.53
C ASP A 144 -14.96 -0.97 17.00
N ALA A 145 -14.03 -0.19 16.48
CA ALA A 145 -13.68 -0.16 15.07
C ALA A 145 -12.22 0.23 14.85
N VAL A 146 -11.55 -0.44 13.93
CA VAL A 146 -10.20 -0.16 13.44
C VAL A 146 -10.28 -0.02 11.93
N GLY A 147 -9.90 1.13 11.39
CA GLY A 147 -9.88 1.42 9.97
C GLY A 147 -8.49 1.81 9.52
N SER A 148 -8.07 1.32 8.35
CA SER A 148 -6.87 1.75 7.63
C SER A 148 -7.25 2.10 6.20
N THR A 149 -6.62 3.13 5.64
CA THR A 149 -6.73 3.48 4.22
C THR A 149 -5.34 3.72 3.64
N ALA A 150 -5.12 3.26 2.41
CA ALA A 150 -3.90 3.47 1.65
C ALA A 150 -4.28 3.83 0.21
N GLU A 151 -3.92 5.02 -0.25
CA GLU A 151 -4.18 5.48 -1.61
C GLU A 151 -2.91 6.05 -2.24
N VAL A 152 -2.65 5.66 -3.48
CA VAL A 152 -1.71 6.36 -4.35
C VAL A 152 -2.49 6.88 -5.55
N GLN A 153 -2.39 8.18 -5.80
CA GLN A 153 -3.03 8.83 -6.95
C GLN A 153 -2.11 9.83 -7.65
N GLY A 154 -2.35 10.05 -8.94
CA GLY A 154 -1.65 11.05 -9.72
C GLY A 154 -1.48 10.65 -11.18
N ASP A 155 -0.57 11.36 -11.84
CA ASP A 155 -0.05 11.02 -13.16
C ASP A 155 1.49 11.09 -13.09
N TYR A 156 2.17 10.74 -14.18
CA TYR A 156 3.62 10.82 -14.27
C TYR A 156 4.16 12.17 -13.79
N GLY A 157 5.16 12.13 -12.91
CA GLY A 157 5.80 13.33 -12.35
C GLY A 157 5.08 13.96 -11.15
N ALA A 158 3.91 13.45 -10.75
CA ALA A 158 3.12 13.99 -9.65
C ALA A 158 2.31 12.89 -8.92
N LEU A 159 2.95 11.77 -8.58
CA LEU A 159 2.33 10.71 -7.79
C LEU A 159 2.37 11.04 -6.29
N VAL A 160 1.20 11.02 -5.66
CA VAL A 160 1.01 11.35 -4.23
C VAL A 160 0.44 10.13 -3.51
N ALA A 161 1.03 9.78 -2.38
CA ALA A 161 0.51 8.78 -1.46
C ALA A 161 -0.22 9.46 -0.29
N THR A 162 -1.36 8.92 0.10
CA THR A 162 -2.15 9.33 1.27
C THR A 162 -2.53 8.07 2.04
N GLY A 163 -2.38 8.11 3.36
CA GLY A 163 -2.79 7.01 4.22
C GLY A 163 -3.28 7.53 5.55
N ASP A 164 -4.30 6.89 6.12
CA ASP A 164 -4.91 7.28 7.38
C ASP A 164 -5.30 6.05 8.21
N THR A 165 -5.49 6.27 9.51
CA THR A 165 -6.00 5.28 10.46
C THR A 165 -7.08 5.92 11.32
N THR A 166 -8.15 5.17 11.57
CA THR A 166 -9.23 5.56 12.48
C THR A 166 -9.46 4.47 13.52
N LEU A 167 -9.47 4.84 14.80
CA LEU A 167 -9.72 3.95 15.91
C LEU A 167 -10.95 4.44 16.70
N ALA A 168 -11.90 3.55 16.98
CA ALA A 168 -13.06 3.86 17.82
C ALA A 168 -12.94 3.14 19.15
N ASN A 169 -12.94 3.92 20.25
CA ASN A 169 -12.86 3.42 21.63
C ASN A 169 -11.72 2.42 21.87
N ALA A 170 -10.60 2.59 21.16
CA ALA A 170 -9.50 1.64 21.24
C ALA A 170 -8.68 1.84 22.52
N SER A 171 -8.32 0.73 23.17
CA SER A 171 -7.55 0.74 24.41
C SER A 171 -6.66 -0.48 24.55
N LEU A 172 -5.48 -0.28 25.12
CA LEU A 172 -4.60 -1.35 25.58
C LEU A 172 -4.73 -1.45 27.10
N ASN A 173 -5.14 -2.59 27.61
CA ASN A 173 -5.44 -2.82 29.01
C ASN A 173 -4.52 -3.89 29.58
N LEU A 174 -4.08 -3.66 30.81
CA LEU A 174 -3.46 -4.66 31.65
C LEU A 174 -4.33 -4.84 32.89
N GLU A 175 -5.03 -5.96 32.96
CA GLU A 175 -5.77 -6.36 34.14
C GLU A 175 -4.83 -7.10 35.08
N THR A 176 -4.78 -6.70 36.36
CA THR A 176 -3.99 -7.35 37.40
C THR A 176 -4.88 -7.60 38.62
N PRO A 177 -4.47 -8.46 39.59
CA PRO A 177 -5.19 -8.61 40.85
C PRO A 177 -5.36 -7.32 41.66
N LEU A 178 -4.56 -6.29 41.38
CA LEU A 178 -4.59 -4.99 42.05
C LEU A 178 -5.49 -3.97 41.34
N GLY A 179 -6.00 -4.31 40.16
CA GLY A 179 -6.85 -3.46 39.33
C GLY A 179 -6.43 -3.45 37.86
N THR A 180 -7.19 -2.73 37.05
CA THR A 180 -6.95 -2.55 35.61
C THR A 180 -6.20 -1.24 35.35
N ILE A 181 -5.11 -1.33 34.60
CA ILE A 181 -4.40 -0.18 34.04
C ILE A 181 -4.77 -0.12 32.57
N SER A 182 -5.27 1.02 32.10
CA SER A 182 -5.70 1.21 30.72
C SER A 182 -4.96 2.37 30.07
N VAL A 183 -4.51 2.16 28.85
CA VAL A 183 -3.96 3.18 27.96
C VAL A 183 -4.94 3.36 26.81
N ALA A 184 -5.65 4.48 26.81
CA ALA A 184 -6.52 4.86 25.70
C ALA A 184 -5.67 5.22 24.48
N LEU A 185 -6.09 4.76 23.30
CA LEU A 185 -5.44 5.05 22.04
C LEU A 185 -6.13 6.26 21.39
N ASP A 186 -5.35 7.09 20.68
CA ASP A 186 -5.90 8.22 19.93
C ASP A 186 -6.83 7.69 18.83
N ALA A 187 -7.98 8.36 18.64
CA ALA A 187 -8.95 7.97 17.61
C ALA A 187 -8.44 8.24 16.19
N MET A 188 -7.52 9.20 16.02
CA MET A 188 -6.92 9.56 14.73
C MET A 188 -5.41 9.78 14.91
N PRO A 189 -4.64 8.72 15.17
CA PRO A 189 -3.22 8.84 15.45
C PRO A 189 -2.47 9.39 14.23
N ALA A 190 -1.51 10.28 14.47
CA ALA A 190 -0.61 10.77 13.42
C ALA A 190 0.19 9.61 12.80
N PRO A 191 0.73 9.74 11.57
CA PRO A 191 1.56 8.70 10.97
C PRO A 191 2.73 8.29 11.88
N ASN A 192 2.94 6.98 12.02
CA ASN A 192 3.98 6.33 12.81
C ASN A 192 3.96 6.71 14.30
N THR A 193 2.78 6.72 14.92
CA THR A 193 2.62 7.06 16.34
C THR A 193 3.02 5.88 17.22
N ILE A 194 4.10 6.02 17.99
CA ILE A 194 4.52 5.04 19.00
C ILE A 194 3.79 5.34 20.30
N VAL A 195 3.11 4.33 20.86
CA VAL A 195 2.39 4.45 22.15
C VAL A 195 3.34 4.10 23.29
N ASP A 196 3.43 5.00 24.28
CA ASP A 196 4.18 4.72 25.51
C ASP A 196 3.37 3.78 26.43
N VAL A 197 3.78 2.52 26.46
CA VAL A 197 3.19 1.46 27.28
C VAL A 197 3.93 1.26 28.61
N SER A 198 4.87 2.13 28.96
CA SER A 198 5.64 2.02 30.22
C SER A 198 4.76 2.07 31.46
N ALA A 199 3.60 2.72 31.39
CA ALA A 199 2.58 2.75 32.44
C ALA A 199 2.02 1.36 32.78
N LEU A 200 2.07 0.42 31.83
CA LEU A 200 1.67 -0.97 32.07
C LEU A 200 2.74 -1.76 32.86
N GLY A 201 3.95 -1.21 33.03
CA GLY A 201 5.05 -1.89 33.72
C GLY A 201 5.57 -3.14 33.01
N LEU A 202 5.17 -3.35 31.75
CA LEU A 202 5.61 -4.45 30.92
C LEU A 202 6.75 -3.97 30.01
N ALA A 203 7.87 -4.68 30.05
CA ALA A 203 8.94 -4.52 29.09
C ALA A 203 8.69 -5.44 27.89
N GLY A 204 9.13 -5.03 26.69
CA GLY A 204 9.06 -5.85 25.48
C GLY A 204 7.75 -5.76 24.71
N ILE A 205 6.89 -4.80 25.02
CA ILE A 205 5.73 -4.45 24.17
C ILE A 205 6.09 -3.21 23.35
N THR A 206 5.93 -3.30 22.03
CA THR A 206 5.97 -2.14 21.14
C THR A 206 4.64 -2.03 20.43
N LEU A 207 3.99 -0.88 20.55
CA LEU A 207 2.72 -0.59 19.88
C LEU A 207 2.92 0.63 18.97
N ILE A 208 2.75 0.42 17.67
CA ILE A 208 2.79 1.46 16.65
C ILE A 208 1.39 1.58 16.05
N LEU A 209 0.85 2.80 16.06
CA LEU A 209 -0.41 3.14 15.44
C LEU A 209 -0.16 3.90 14.14
N ASN A 210 -1.02 3.69 13.15
CA ASN A 210 -0.92 4.32 11.84
C ASN A 210 0.50 4.22 11.27
N GLU A 211 1.08 3.02 11.29
CA GLU A 211 2.41 2.80 10.73
C GLU A 211 2.33 2.99 9.22
N GLN A 212 3.11 3.93 8.68
CA GLN A 212 3.12 4.27 7.27
C GLN A 212 4.51 4.12 6.69
N LEU A 213 4.64 3.27 5.68
CA LEU A 213 5.84 3.10 4.89
C LEU A 213 5.56 3.64 3.49
N ILE A 214 6.19 4.75 3.13
CA ILE A 214 6.05 5.37 1.81
C ILE A 214 7.32 5.09 1.00
N GLY A 215 7.17 4.47 -0.16
CA GLY A 215 8.25 4.23 -1.12
C GLY A 215 8.07 4.97 -2.44
N GLY A 216 8.99 4.74 -3.37
CA GLY A 216 9.01 5.38 -4.69
C GLY A 216 9.53 6.83 -4.72
N ASP A 217 9.69 7.36 -5.93
CA ASP A 217 10.24 8.70 -6.17
C ASP A 217 9.15 9.78 -6.35
N GLY A 218 7.89 9.37 -6.54
CA GLY A 218 6.75 10.26 -6.80
C GLY A 218 6.66 10.74 -8.24
N ILE A 219 7.53 10.23 -9.11
CA ILE A 219 7.63 10.61 -10.51
C ILE A 219 7.27 9.40 -11.38
N GLU A 220 8.02 8.31 -11.24
CA GLU A 220 7.84 7.05 -11.96
C GLU A 220 7.18 5.99 -11.08
N SER A 221 7.37 6.06 -9.76
CA SER A 221 6.76 5.13 -8.83
C SER A 221 6.36 5.80 -7.53
N ARG A 222 5.29 5.28 -6.92
CA ARG A 222 4.89 5.65 -5.57
C ARG A 222 4.15 4.48 -4.95
N ASP A 223 4.49 4.14 -3.72
CA ASP A 223 3.86 3.09 -2.94
C ASP A 223 3.64 3.58 -1.51
N ILE A 224 2.61 3.03 -0.88
CA ILE A 224 2.31 3.25 0.53
C ILE A 224 1.74 1.97 1.14
N VAL A 225 2.27 1.62 2.31
CA VAL A 225 1.74 0.58 3.20
C VAL A 225 1.28 1.26 4.48
N VAL A 226 0.08 0.93 4.94
CA VAL A 226 -0.52 1.43 6.17
C VAL A 226 -0.97 0.26 7.04
N ASN A 227 -0.45 0.19 8.27
CA ASN A 227 -0.96 -0.68 9.32
C ASN A 227 -1.66 0.19 10.37
N ALA A 228 -2.95 -0.04 10.62
CA ALA A 228 -3.67 0.72 11.63
C ALA A 228 -3.12 0.46 13.03
N ILE A 229 -2.89 -0.82 13.37
CA ILE A 229 -2.27 -1.25 14.62
C ILE A 229 -1.20 -2.28 14.29
N HIS A 230 0.02 -2.05 14.78
CA HIS A 230 1.11 -3.02 14.77
C HIS A 230 1.60 -3.19 16.22
N LEU A 231 1.32 -4.37 16.79
CA LEU A 231 1.67 -4.76 18.14
C LEU A 231 2.71 -5.87 18.10
N MET A 232 3.92 -5.53 18.55
CA MET A 232 5.03 -6.47 18.71
C MET A 232 5.15 -6.84 20.19
N LEU A 233 5.21 -8.14 20.45
CA LEU A 233 5.27 -8.74 21.78
C LEU A 233 6.59 -9.49 21.93
N ASP A 234 7.32 -9.19 22.99
CA ASP A 234 8.51 -9.90 23.47
C ASP A 234 8.59 -9.74 25.01
N VAL A 235 7.51 -10.16 25.67
CA VAL A 235 7.35 -10.01 27.12
C VAL A 235 7.85 -11.26 27.81
N ASN A 236 8.83 -11.12 28.70
CA ASN A 236 9.24 -12.17 29.60
C ASN A 236 8.84 -11.81 31.04
N LEU A 237 7.85 -12.53 31.57
CA LEU A 237 7.33 -12.34 32.91
C LEU A 237 8.19 -13.12 33.92
N LEU A 238 9.39 -12.60 34.20
CA LEU A 238 10.32 -13.11 35.22
C LEU A 238 10.63 -14.63 35.09
N GLY A 239 10.60 -15.18 33.88
CA GLY A 239 10.82 -16.61 33.62
C GLY A 239 9.65 -17.53 34.02
N LEU A 240 8.49 -16.96 34.36
CA LEU A 240 7.26 -17.69 34.67
C LEU A 240 6.31 -17.83 33.48
N ALA A 241 6.40 -16.92 32.52
CA ALA A 241 5.68 -16.97 31.26
C ALA A 241 6.38 -16.06 30.23
N GLY A 242 6.38 -16.47 28.97
CA GLY A 242 6.82 -15.66 27.83
C GLY A 242 5.65 -15.39 26.89
N LEU A 243 5.45 -14.15 26.46
CA LEU A 243 4.53 -13.80 25.38
C LEU A 243 5.32 -13.14 24.26
N SER A 244 5.42 -13.84 23.14
CA SER A 244 6.12 -13.35 21.95
C SER A 244 5.19 -13.38 20.74
N GLY A 245 5.26 -12.39 19.87
CA GLY A 245 4.40 -12.35 18.69
C GLY A 245 4.41 -11.04 17.92
N ASP A 246 3.75 -11.07 16.78
CA ASP A 246 3.51 -9.94 15.88
C ASP A 246 2.03 -9.95 15.49
N ILE A 247 1.36 -8.82 15.73
CA ILE A 247 -0.06 -8.66 15.47
C ILE A 247 -0.26 -7.38 14.68
N ILE A 248 -0.76 -7.54 13.46
CA ILE A 248 -1.14 -6.46 12.55
C ILE A 248 -2.66 -6.49 12.36
N ILE A 249 -3.30 -5.36 12.66
CA ILE A 249 -4.73 -5.13 12.44
C ILE A 249 -4.91 -3.97 11.47
N GLY A 250 -5.77 -4.17 10.47
CA GLY A 250 -6.10 -3.19 9.45
C GLY A 250 -4.88 -2.86 8.59
N HIS A 251 -4.53 -3.75 7.67
CA HIS A 251 -3.47 -3.52 6.71
C HIS A 251 -4.03 -3.11 5.36
N SER A 252 -3.45 -2.06 4.78
CA SER A 252 -3.77 -1.57 3.44
C SER A 252 -2.48 -1.17 2.70
N GLU A 253 -2.40 -1.53 1.43
CA GLU A 253 -1.28 -1.21 0.54
C GLU A 253 -1.79 -0.73 -0.81
N ALA A 254 -1.16 0.30 -1.34
CA ALA A 254 -1.39 0.80 -2.69
C ALA A 254 -0.08 1.21 -3.37
N SER A 255 0.02 0.98 -4.68
CA SER A 255 1.17 1.39 -5.49
C SER A 255 0.79 1.71 -6.93
N LEU A 256 1.47 2.69 -7.50
CA LEU A 256 1.37 3.09 -8.90
C LEU A 256 2.74 3.11 -9.58
N LEU A 257 2.75 2.73 -10.86
CA LEU A 257 3.90 2.86 -11.75
C LEU A 257 3.53 3.70 -12.98
N ALA A 258 4.31 4.73 -13.25
CA ALA A 258 4.16 5.66 -14.36
C ALA A 258 5.43 5.68 -15.21
N VAL A 259 5.26 5.95 -16.52
CA VAL A 259 6.38 5.99 -17.46
C VAL A 259 6.38 7.35 -18.18
N PRO A 260 7.57 7.94 -18.41
CA PRO A 260 7.71 9.19 -19.16
C PRO A 260 7.15 9.10 -20.58
N GLU A 261 6.85 10.27 -21.15
CA GLU A 261 6.51 10.41 -22.57
C GLU A 261 7.59 9.75 -23.44
N PRO A 262 7.21 8.86 -24.38
CA PRO A 262 8.15 8.34 -25.36
C PRO A 262 8.82 9.49 -26.12
N ALA A 263 10.15 9.54 -26.13
CA ALA A 263 10.92 10.53 -26.90
C ALA A 263 10.78 10.39 -28.44
N THR A 264 9.79 9.62 -28.92
CA THR A 264 9.53 9.35 -30.32
C THR A 264 9.30 10.64 -31.10
N LEU A 265 8.58 11.62 -30.55
CA LEU A 265 8.40 12.93 -31.20
C LEU A 265 9.72 13.71 -31.32
N ALA A 266 10.56 13.67 -30.29
CA ALA A 266 11.85 14.36 -30.30
C ALA A 266 12.82 13.71 -31.32
N LEU A 267 12.94 12.38 -31.30
CA LEU A 267 13.75 11.61 -32.26
C LEU A 267 13.26 11.81 -33.70
N MET A 268 11.95 11.85 -33.90
CA MET A 268 11.35 12.07 -35.20
C MET A 268 11.56 13.51 -35.68
N GLY A 269 11.42 14.50 -34.80
CA GLY A 269 11.74 15.91 -35.09
C GLY A 269 13.19 16.11 -35.51
N LEU A 270 14.13 15.44 -34.82
CA LEU A 270 15.54 15.42 -35.21
C LEU A 270 15.75 14.79 -36.59
N GLY A 271 15.04 13.69 -36.89
CA GLY A 271 15.07 13.04 -38.21
C GLY A 271 14.61 13.97 -39.33
N VAL A 272 13.50 14.68 -39.15
CA VAL A 272 12.99 15.65 -40.15
C VAL A 272 13.96 16.81 -40.31
N CYS A 273 14.53 17.35 -39.23
CA CYS A 273 15.53 18.40 -39.30
C CYS A 273 16.79 17.97 -40.07
N ALA A 274 17.26 16.74 -39.84
CA ALA A 274 18.41 16.18 -40.56
C ALA A 274 18.15 16.05 -42.07
N LEU A 275 16.95 15.62 -42.48
CA LEU A 275 16.55 15.53 -43.89
C LEU A 275 16.43 16.93 -44.54
N CYS A 276 15.84 17.88 -43.84
CA CYS A 276 15.77 19.28 -44.27
C CYS A 276 17.17 19.90 -44.44
N TRP A 277 18.10 19.63 -43.53
CA TRP A 277 19.48 20.10 -43.66
C TRP A 277 20.20 19.44 -44.84
N GLN A 278 20.04 18.13 -45.02
CA GLN A 278 20.67 17.40 -46.13
C GLN A 278 20.17 17.90 -47.50
N SER A 279 18.87 18.17 -47.64
CA SER A 279 18.30 18.71 -48.87
C SER A 279 18.82 20.12 -49.20
N ARG A 280 18.98 20.99 -48.19
CA ARG A 280 19.61 22.32 -48.36
C ARG A 280 21.05 22.22 -48.84
N ARG A 281 21.85 21.28 -48.30
CA ARG A 281 23.24 21.07 -48.73
C ARG A 281 23.32 20.63 -50.19
N LYS A 282 22.45 19.72 -50.64
CA LYS A 282 22.42 19.29 -52.04
C LYS A 282 22.00 20.42 -53.00
N ALA A 283 21.09 21.29 -52.57
CA ALA A 283 20.73 22.47 -53.36
C ALA A 283 21.92 23.44 -53.49
N ALA A 284 22.67 23.70 -52.42
CA ALA A 284 23.82 24.61 -52.45
C ALA A 284 24.96 24.13 -53.37
N VAL A 285 25.22 22.83 -53.43
CA VAL A 285 26.27 22.25 -54.31
C VAL A 285 25.88 22.29 -55.79
N SER A 286 24.59 22.38 -56.13
CA SER A 286 24.12 22.46 -57.53
C SER A 286 24.31 23.84 -58.18
N PHE A 287 24.72 24.85 -57.42
CA PHE A 287 24.95 26.23 -57.90
C PHE A 287 26.43 26.64 -57.91
N ALA A 288 27.33 25.74 -57.51
CA ALA A 288 28.78 25.86 -57.66
C ALA A 288 29.24 25.03 -58.86
#